data_AF-A0A436W0W0-F1
#
_entry.id   AF-A0A436W0W0-F1
#
_cell.length_a   1.000
_cell.length_b   1.000
_cell.length_c   1.000
_cell.angle_alpha   90.00
_cell.angle_beta   90.00
_cell.angle_gamma   90.00
#
_symmetry.space_group_name_H-M   'P 1'
#
loop_
_entity.id
_entity.type
_entity.pdbx_description
1 polymer ?
#
loop_
_entity_poly.entity_id
_entity_poly.type
_entity_poly.pdbx_seq_one_letter_code
_entity_poly.pdbx_strand_id
1 'polypeptide(L)'
;ALKRRFNVVVLPLPGDMAEEVSIVSRRVGEMAGGLDLPVPKNVGEEIARVLTIFRELRSGATADGKVTLKTPSGSLSTAEAIATVISGLSQAAWFDDGKFHAEGLAPSLVGAIVKDPVQDKVVLEEYLETVLKKRSDYAGYYAALNAAI
;
A
#
# COMPACT_ATOMS: atom_id res chain seq x y z
N ALA A 1 -32.77 0.40 -8.29
CA ALA A 1 -33.31 -0.90 -8.75
C ALA A 1 -32.26 -2.03 -8.77
N LEU A 2 -31.06 -1.81 -9.32
CA LEU A 2 -30.01 -2.84 -9.46
C LEU A 2 -29.46 -3.39 -8.13
N LYS A 3 -29.15 -2.53 -7.15
CA LYS A 3 -28.61 -2.92 -5.83
C LYS A 3 -29.47 -3.94 -5.06
N ARG A 4 -30.78 -4.01 -5.32
CA ARG A 4 -31.72 -4.93 -4.65
C ARG A 4 -31.77 -6.33 -5.29
N ARG A 5 -31.06 -6.52 -6.42
CA ARG A 5 -31.01 -7.77 -7.19
C ARG A 5 -29.68 -8.51 -7.04
N PHE A 6 -28.74 -7.95 -6.28
CA PHE A 6 -27.44 -8.56 -5.99
C PHE A 6 -27.35 -8.89 -4.50
N ASN A 7 -26.85 -10.08 -4.20
CA ASN A 7 -26.39 -10.39 -2.85
C ASN A 7 -25.02 -9.73 -2.66
N VAL A 8 -24.88 -8.92 -1.63
CA VAL A 8 -23.62 -8.27 -1.27
C VAL A 8 -23.00 -9.08 -0.14
N VAL A 9 -21.83 -9.67 -0.40
CA VAL A 9 -21.00 -10.30 0.63
C VAL A 9 -19.89 -9.33 0.96
N VAL A 10 -19.77 -8.97 2.23
CA VAL A 10 -18.66 -8.17 2.74
C VAL A 10 -17.57 -9.14 3.17
N LEU A 11 -16.41 -9.08 2.51
CA LEU A 11 -15.22 -9.79 2.94
C LEU A 11 -14.48 -8.89 3.94
N PRO A 12 -14.33 -9.30 5.22
CA PRO A 12 -13.56 -8.53 6.18
C PRO A 12 -12.08 -8.53 5.80
N LEU A 13 -11.35 -7.52 6.27
CA LEU A 13 -9.89 -7.49 6.15
C LEU A 13 -9.26 -8.52 7.10
N PRO A 14 -8.09 -9.07 6.75
CA PRO A 14 -7.34 -9.94 7.65
C PRO A 14 -7.07 -9.28 9.01
N GLY A 15 -7.20 -10.06 10.08
CA GLY A 15 -7.07 -9.56 11.45
C GLY A 15 -5.62 -9.25 11.83
N ASP A 16 -4.68 -10.00 11.25
CA ASP A 16 -3.26 -9.92 11.60
C ASP A 16 -2.35 -9.60 10.40
N MET A 17 -1.18 -9.06 10.71
CA MET A 17 -0.20 -8.65 9.70
C MET A 17 0.35 -9.84 8.92
N ALA A 18 0.59 -10.96 9.59
CA ALA A 18 1.27 -12.10 9.01
C ALA A 18 0.37 -12.82 7.99
N GLU A 19 -0.91 -12.97 8.32
CA GLU A 19 -1.96 -13.44 7.42
C GLU A 19 -2.07 -12.53 6.20
N GLU A 20 -2.14 -11.21 6.40
CA GLU A 20 -2.25 -10.26 5.28
C GLU A 20 -1.01 -10.32 4.37
N VAL A 21 0.21 -10.35 4.94
CA VAL A 21 1.46 -10.53 4.18
C VAL A 21 1.45 -11.85 3.42
N SER A 22 1.00 -12.94 4.02
CA SER A 22 0.92 -14.26 3.37
C SER A 22 -0.04 -14.23 2.18
N ILE A 23 -1.23 -13.66 2.36
CA ILE A 23 -2.23 -13.50 1.30
C ILE A 23 -1.68 -12.65 0.15
N VAL A 24 -1.13 -11.48 0.45
CA VAL A 24 -0.58 -10.58 -0.57
C VAL A 24 0.58 -11.23 -1.30
N SER A 25 1.55 -11.81 -0.58
CA SER A 25 2.72 -12.46 -1.19
C SER A 25 2.34 -13.58 -2.14
N ARG A 26 1.39 -14.44 -1.74
CA ARG A 26 0.89 -15.51 -2.58
C ARG A 26 0.23 -14.97 -3.84
N ARG A 27 -0.70 -14.01 -3.70
CA ARG A 27 -1.44 -13.45 -4.84
C ARG A 27 -0.54 -12.66 -5.79
N VAL A 28 0.41 -11.91 -5.25
CA VAL A 28 1.44 -11.21 -6.04
C VAL A 28 2.27 -12.21 -6.82
N GLY A 29 2.74 -13.30 -6.20
CA GLY A 29 3.50 -14.34 -6.90
C GLY A 29 2.72 -15.01 -8.02
N GLU A 30 1.46 -15.37 -7.78
CA GLU A 30 0.55 -15.93 -8.80
C GLU A 30 0.37 -14.97 -9.99
N MET A 31 0.11 -13.68 -9.72
CA MET A 31 -0.14 -12.68 -10.76
C MET A 31 1.14 -12.28 -11.51
N ALA A 32 2.25 -12.09 -10.81
CA ALA A 32 3.54 -11.80 -11.42
C ALA A 32 3.98 -12.92 -12.36
N GLY A 33 3.81 -14.19 -11.96
CA GLY A 33 4.07 -15.34 -12.82
C GLY A 33 3.19 -15.38 -14.07
N GLY A 34 1.90 -15.04 -13.94
CA GLY A 34 0.98 -14.94 -15.09
C GLY A 34 1.29 -13.78 -16.05
N LEU A 35 2.03 -12.77 -15.59
CA LEU A 35 2.41 -11.58 -16.36
C LEU A 35 3.88 -11.60 -16.81
N ASP A 36 4.61 -12.67 -16.52
CA ASP A 36 6.06 -12.80 -16.75
C ASP A 36 6.88 -11.64 -16.13
N LEU A 37 6.46 -11.18 -14.94
CA LEU A 37 7.15 -10.14 -14.21
C LEU A 37 8.25 -10.74 -13.33
N PRO A 38 9.50 -10.25 -13.42
CA PRO A 38 10.54 -10.60 -12.47
C PRO A 38 10.10 -10.26 -11.04
N VAL A 39 10.41 -11.15 -10.08
CA VAL A 39 10.13 -10.94 -8.66
C VAL A 39 11.46 -10.77 -7.92
N PRO A 40 11.90 -9.52 -7.65
CA PRO A 40 13.12 -9.25 -6.89
C PRO A 40 13.09 -9.87 -5.49
N LYS A 41 14.28 -10.17 -4.94
CA LYS A 41 14.40 -10.84 -3.63
C LYS A 41 13.78 -10.05 -2.47
N ASN A 42 13.76 -8.72 -2.57
CA ASN A 42 13.23 -7.83 -1.54
C ASN A 42 11.71 -7.62 -1.60
N VAL A 43 10.98 -8.29 -2.50
CA VAL A 43 9.53 -8.07 -2.67
C VAL A 43 8.75 -8.32 -1.38
N GLY A 44 9.12 -9.33 -0.59
CA GLY A 44 8.47 -9.59 0.71
C GLY A 44 8.64 -8.45 1.72
N GLU A 45 9.80 -7.79 1.73
CA GLU A 45 10.08 -6.65 2.61
C GLU A 45 9.22 -5.44 2.21
N GLU A 46 9.14 -5.15 0.90
CA GLU A 46 8.34 -4.06 0.38
C GLU A 46 6.83 -4.31 0.55
N ILE A 47 6.35 -5.56 0.41
CA ILE A 47 4.97 -5.93 0.75
C ILE A 47 4.68 -5.60 2.22
N ALA A 48 5.56 -5.97 3.13
CA ALA A 48 5.38 -5.68 4.55
C ALA A 48 5.38 -4.16 4.83
N ARG A 49 6.21 -3.37 4.13
CA ARG A 49 6.24 -1.91 4.25
C ARG A 49 4.94 -1.28 3.74
N VAL A 50 4.48 -1.66 2.56
CA VAL A 50 3.20 -1.21 1.97
C VAL A 50 2.03 -1.53 2.90
N LEU A 51 1.95 -2.78 3.37
CA LEU A 51 0.89 -3.20 4.28
C LEU A 51 0.93 -2.48 5.63
N THR A 52 2.13 -2.15 6.13
CA THR A 52 2.25 -1.33 7.35
C THR A 52 1.62 0.04 7.14
N ILE A 53 1.95 0.72 6.03
CA ILE A 53 1.35 2.03 5.69
C ILE A 53 -0.18 1.92 5.58
N PHE A 54 -0.67 0.90 4.87
CA PHE A 54 -2.11 0.68 4.70
C PHE A 54 -2.82 0.42 6.03
N ARG A 55 -2.24 -0.44 6.86
CA ARG A 55 -2.81 -0.79 8.17
C ARG A 55 -2.86 0.40 9.09
N GLU A 56 -1.79 1.19 9.18
CA GLU A 56 -1.74 2.35 10.08
C GLU A 56 -2.75 3.44 9.66
N LEU A 57 -2.80 3.77 8.37
CA LEU A 57 -3.76 4.75 7.85
C LEU A 57 -5.21 4.27 8.00
N ARG A 58 -5.51 3.01 7.66
CA ARG A 58 -6.87 2.47 7.75
C ARG A 58 -7.36 2.28 9.20
N SER A 59 -6.46 1.97 10.13
CA SER A 59 -6.82 1.85 11.56
C SER A 59 -6.84 3.20 12.28
N GLY A 60 -6.31 4.26 11.67
CA GLY A 60 -6.20 5.58 12.31
C GLY A 60 -5.22 5.58 13.48
N ALA A 61 -4.21 4.72 13.46
CA ALA A 61 -3.18 4.65 14.49
C ALA A 61 -1.94 3.90 14.01
N THR A 62 -0.76 4.23 14.54
CA THR A 62 0.46 3.44 14.28
C THR A 62 0.32 2.01 14.78
N ALA A 63 1.13 1.08 14.23
CA ALA A 63 1.05 -0.34 14.56
C ALA A 63 1.31 -0.63 16.06
N ASP A 64 2.04 0.25 16.74
CA ASP A 64 2.30 0.21 18.18
C ASP A 64 1.25 0.96 19.03
N GLY A 65 0.24 1.56 18.40
CA GLY A 65 -0.85 2.30 19.04
C GLY A 65 -0.45 3.63 19.68
N LYS A 66 0.79 4.11 19.50
CA LYS A 66 1.28 5.31 20.20
C LYS A 66 0.86 6.62 19.56
N VAL A 67 0.58 6.63 18.26
CA VAL A 67 0.21 7.84 17.52
C VAL A 67 -1.16 7.60 16.89
N THR A 68 -2.14 8.43 17.25
CA THR A 68 -3.43 8.49 16.56
C THR A 68 -3.27 9.23 15.24
N LEU A 69 -3.91 8.72 14.20
CA LEU A 69 -3.82 9.22 12.83
C LEU A 69 -5.22 9.54 12.30
N LYS A 70 -5.29 10.46 11.35
CA LYS A 70 -6.49 10.59 10.51
C LYS A 70 -6.54 9.42 9.54
N THR A 71 -7.75 9.01 9.17
CA THR A 71 -7.98 7.95 8.20
C THR A 71 -8.41 8.57 6.87
N PRO A 72 -7.80 8.19 5.74
CA PRO A 72 -8.23 8.66 4.42
C PRO A 72 -9.60 8.05 4.07
N SER A 73 -10.25 8.59 3.05
CA SER A 73 -11.56 8.14 2.58
C SER A 73 -11.52 6.75 1.92
N GLY A 74 -10.35 6.31 1.45
CA GLY A 74 -10.13 5.02 0.80
C GLY A 74 -10.15 3.82 1.76
N SER A 75 -10.51 2.63 1.25
CA SER A 75 -10.56 1.40 2.07
C SER A 75 -9.20 0.86 2.49
N LEU A 76 -8.16 1.11 1.68
CA LEU A 76 -6.81 0.54 1.85
C LEU A 76 -6.86 -0.98 2.07
N SER A 77 -7.58 -1.63 1.16
CA SER A 77 -7.88 -3.05 1.24
C SER A 77 -6.69 -3.93 0.84
N THR A 78 -6.74 -5.21 1.23
CA THR A 78 -5.76 -6.21 0.79
C THR A 78 -5.69 -6.32 -0.74
N ALA A 79 -6.81 -6.12 -1.44
CA ALA A 79 -6.85 -6.11 -2.90
C ALA A 79 -6.11 -4.88 -3.49
N GLU A 80 -6.26 -3.71 -2.88
CA GLU A 80 -5.51 -2.51 -3.27
C GLU A 80 -4.01 -2.71 -3.02
N ALA A 81 -3.60 -3.36 -1.93
CA ALA A 81 -2.20 -3.66 -1.66
C ALA A 81 -1.59 -4.60 -2.73
N ILE A 82 -2.32 -5.64 -3.16
CA ILE A 82 -1.91 -6.50 -4.26
C ILE A 82 -1.74 -5.69 -5.55
N ALA A 83 -2.71 -4.83 -5.88
CA ALA A 83 -2.65 -3.99 -7.07
C ALA A 83 -1.45 -3.03 -7.03
N THR A 84 -1.16 -2.42 -5.88
CA THR A 84 -0.01 -1.55 -5.68
C THR A 84 1.31 -2.27 -5.90
N VAL A 85 1.46 -3.46 -5.33
CA VAL A 85 2.69 -4.25 -5.48
C VAL A 85 2.89 -4.71 -6.92
N ILE A 86 1.83 -5.17 -7.59
CA ILE A 86 1.90 -5.56 -9.02
C ILE A 86 2.24 -4.36 -9.91
N SER A 87 1.68 -3.18 -9.62
CA SER A 87 2.04 -1.95 -10.33
C SER A 87 3.51 -1.62 -10.14
N GLY A 88 4.04 -1.72 -8.92
CA GLY A 88 5.45 -1.45 -8.66
C GLY A 88 6.39 -2.50 -9.27
N LEU A 89 6.01 -3.77 -9.30
CA LEU A 89 6.76 -4.82 -10.01
C LEU A 89 6.81 -4.55 -11.51
N SER A 90 5.69 -4.10 -12.09
CA SER A 90 5.64 -3.69 -13.49
C SER A 90 6.55 -2.48 -13.74
N GLN A 91 6.51 -1.48 -12.85
CA GLN A 91 7.39 -0.32 -12.93
C GLN A 91 8.87 -0.73 -12.87
N ALA A 92 9.23 -1.61 -11.94
CA ALA A 92 10.58 -2.14 -11.80
C ALA A 92 11.06 -2.84 -13.08
N ALA A 93 10.24 -3.72 -13.62
CA ALA A 93 10.57 -4.53 -14.80
C ALA A 93 10.83 -3.68 -16.05
N TRP A 94 10.07 -2.60 -16.23
CA TRP A 94 10.06 -1.87 -17.50
C TRP A 94 10.73 -0.50 -17.47
N PHE A 95 10.87 0.11 -16.28
CA PHE A 95 11.27 1.51 -16.16
C PHE A 95 12.37 1.76 -15.13
N ASP A 96 12.87 0.73 -14.44
CA ASP A 96 13.80 0.91 -13.31
C ASP A 96 14.90 -0.17 -13.25
N ASP A 97 15.27 -0.73 -14.40
CA ASP A 97 16.31 -1.77 -14.51
C ASP A 97 16.11 -2.97 -13.56
N GLY A 98 14.86 -3.34 -13.30
CA GLY A 98 14.48 -4.42 -12.38
C GLY A 98 14.56 -4.08 -10.89
N LYS A 99 14.83 -2.82 -10.52
CA LYS A 99 14.88 -2.38 -9.13
C LYS A 99 13.46 -2.16 -8.60
N PHE A 100 13.15 -2.83 -7.50
CA PHE A 100 11.86 -2.70 -6.83
C PHE A 100 12.04 -1.94 -5.51
N HIS A 101 11.59 -0.69 -5.49
CA HIS A 101 11.76 0.21 -4.34
C HIS A 101 10.62 1.25 -4.23
N ALA A 102 10.69 2.05 -3.16
CA ALA A 102 9.70 3.07 -2.82
C ALA A 102 9.31 4.00 -3.98
N GLU A 103 10.26 4.48 -4.79
CA GLU A 103 9.94 5.41 -5.90
C GLU A 103 9.00 4.78 -6.94
N GLY A 104 9.22 3.51 -7.31
CA GLY A 104 8.34 2.80 -8.23
C GLY A 104 6.97 2.44 -7.64
N LEU A 105 6.88 2.34 -6.31
CA LEU A 105 5.63 2.06 -5.59
C LEU A 105 4.81 3.31 -5.28
N ALA A 106 5.46 4.46 -5.13
CA ALA A 106 4.84 5.71 -4.67
C ALA A 106 3.63 6.16 -5.51
N PRO A 107 3.65 6.16 -6.86
CA PRO A 107 2.50 6.58 -7.65
C PRO A 107 1.24 5.75 -7.38
N SER A 108 1.40 4.42 -7.26
CA SER A 108 0.27 3.53 -6.99
C SER A 108 -0.19 3.63 -5.53
N LEU A 109 0.73 3.82 -4.59
CA LEU A 109 0.41 4.10 -3.18
C LEU A 109 -0.41 5.39 -3.04
N VAL A 110 0.02 6.48 -3.68
CA VAL A 110 -0.72 7.76 -3.67
C VAL A 110 -2.11 7.56 -4.27
N GLY A 111 -2.24 6.86 -5.39
CA GLY A 111 -3.56 6.57 -5.99
C GLY A 111 -4.45 5.64 -5.13
N ALA A 112 -3.86 4.81 -4.28
CA ALA A 112 -4.59 3.99 -3.32
C ALA A 112 -5.06 4.82 -2.10
N ILE A 113 -4.20 5.71 -1.60
CA ILE A 113 -4.43 6.50 -0.38
C ILE A 113 -5.30 7.74 -0.65
N VAL A 114 -5.00 8.48 -1.73
CA VAL A 114 -5.62 9.77 -2.05
C VAL A 114 -6.76 9.57 -3.05
N LYS A 115 -7.99 9.40 -2.55
CA LYS A 115 -9.21 9.32 -3.38
C LYS A 115 -9.89 10.68 -3.48
N ASP A 116 -9.93 11.42 -2.37
CA ASP A 116 -10.26 12.84 -2.32
C ASP A 116 -8.97 13.67 -2.38
N PRO A 117 -8.73 14.45 -3.45
CA PRO A 117 -7.45 15.15 -3.65
C PRO A 117 -7.18 16.26 -2.62
N VAL A 118 -8.19 16.71 -1.87
CA VAL A 118 -8.04 17.75 -0.86
C VAL A 118 -7.92 17.12 0.52
N GLN A 119 -8.88 16.28 0.90
CA GLN A 119 -8.94 15.75 2.26
C GLN A 119 -7.88 14.66 2.49
N ASP A 120 -7.76 13.70 1.58
CA ASP A 120 -6.85 12.56 1.77
C ASP A 120 -5.39 12.96 1.59
N LYS A 121 -5.12 13.98 0.77
CA LYS A 121 -3.78 14.56 0.64
C LYS A 121 -3.28 15.08 1.99
N VAL A 122 -4.09 15.85 2.71
CA VAL A 122 -3.73 16.36 4.05
C VAL A 122 -3.49 15.23 5.04
N VAL A 123 -4.29 14.14 4.97
CA VAL A 123 -4.09 12.96 5.80
C VAL A 123 -2.73 12.31 5.53
N LEU A 124 -2.36 12.16 4.26
CA LEU A 124 -1.09 11.57 3.86
C LEU A 124 0.11 12.45 4.26
N GLU A 125 0.04 13.77 4.05
CA GLU A 125 1.07 14.72 4.48
C GLU A 125 1.33 14.64 5.99
N GLU A 126 0.26 14.60 6.79
CA GLU A 126 0.38 14.48 8.25
C GLU A 126 1.03 13.16 8.67
N TYR A 127 0.63 12.04 8.05
CA TYR A 127 1.25 10.73 8.31
C TYR A 127 2.73 10.71 7.94
N LEU A 128 3.10 11.32 6.81
CA LEU A 128 4.49 11.42 6.36
C LEU A 128 5.35 12.16 7.39
N GLU A 129 4.90 13.32 7.86
CA GLU A 129 5.65 14.15 8.81
C GLU A 129 5.69 13.58 10.24
N THR A 130 4.59 12.96 10.68
CA THR A 130 4.46 12.52 12.07
C THR A 130 5.03 11.12 12.32
N VAL A 131 4.94 10.24 11.32
CA VAL A 131 5.31 8.81 11.41
C VAL A 131 6.52 8.50 10.52
N LEU A 132 6.37 8.58 9.18
CA LEU A 132 7.39 8.06 8.26
C LEU A 132 8.73 8.81 8.37
N LYS A 133 8.70 10.13 8.57
CA LYS A 133 9.90 10.97 8.75
C LYS A 133 10.80 10.50 9.90
N LYS A 134 10.21 9.92 10.94
CA LYS A 134 10.93 9.45 12.15
C LYS A 134 11.40 8.00 12.02
N ARG A 135 11.01 7.30 10.95
CA ARG A 135 11.24 5.87 10.74
C ARG A 135 12.31 5.69 9.66
N SER A 136 13.57 5.52 10.08
CA SER A 136 14.74 5.54 9.19
C SER A 136 14.70 4.49 8.08
N ASP A 137 14.15 3.31 8.36
CA ASP A 137 13.96 2.21 7.40
C ASP A 137 12.87 2.50 6.36
N TYR A 138 12.15 3.61 6.48
CA TYR A 138 11.15 4.10 5.54
C TYR A 138 11.55 5.44 4.89
N ALA A 139 12.80 5.88 5.04
CA ALA A 139 13.26 7.16 4.47
C ALA A 139 13.00 7.27 2.96
N GLY A 140 13.15 6.17 2.21
CA GLY A 140 12.81 6.12 0.78
C GLY A 140 11.33 6.36 0.49
N TYR A 141 10.43 5.78 1.30
CA TYR A 141 8.99 6.01 1.18
C TYR A 141 8.61 7.44 1.56
N TYR A 142 9.19 7.98 2.63
CA TYR A 142 8.98 9.38 3.01
C TYR A 142 9.35 10.32 1.86
N ALA A 143 10.54 10.15 1.26
CA ALA A 143 10.99 10.99 0.14
C ALA A 143 10.11 10.82 -1.11
N ALA A 144 9.86 9.57 -1.52
CA ALA A 144 9.12 9.27 -2.74
C ALA A 144 7.65 9.71 -2.68
N LEU A 145 6.98 9.52 -1.54
CA LEU A 145 5.59 9.93 -1.37
C LEU A 145 5.46 11.45 -1.26
N ASN A 146 6.38 12.14 -0.57
CA ASN A 146 6.41 13.61 -0.55
C ASN A 146 6.63 14.21 -1.94
N ALA A 147 7.44 13.58 -2.80
CA ALA A 147 7.66 14.04 -4.16
C ALA A 147 6.44 13.82 -5.08
N ALA A 148 5.55 12.90 -4.72
CA ALA A 148 4.41 12.48 -5.54
C ALA A 148 3.08 13.17 -5.20
N ILE A 149 3.02 13.96 -4.11
CA ILE A 149 1.82 14.68 -3.65
C ILE A 149 1.99 16.20 -3.74
#